data_AF-A0A1M5R1X3-F1
#
_entry.id   AF-A0A1M5R1X3-F1
#
_cell.length_a   1.000
_cell.length_b   1.000
_cell.length_c   1.000
_cell.angle_alpha   90.00
_cell.angle_beta   90.00
_cell.angle_gamma   90.00
#
_symmetry.space_group_name_H-M   'P 1'
#
loop_
_entity.id
_entity.type
_entity.pdbx_description
1 polymer ?
#
loop_
_entity_poly.entity_id
_entity_poly.type
_entity_poly.pdbx_seq_one_letter_code
_entity_poly.pdbx_strand_id
1 'polypeptide(L)'
;MPPLFRQRLQRSVAQWVLHVIERVLILGEGTGDISARELPQDTAPTADEEGRVVLSGTLATMPLREAREAFEREYLLTQINRFGGNISRTASFVGMERSALHRKLKSLGVVTSSKAGSRVAYLEEGAEAAS
;
A
#
# COMPACT_ATOMS: atom_id res chain seq x y z
N MET A 1 -26.63 24.75 -3.92
CA MET A 1 -25.85 23.56 -3.51
C MET A 1 -26.51 22.93 -2.28
N PRO A 2 -26.77 21.61 -2.23
CA PRO A 2 -27.60 21.01 -1.19
C PRO A 2 -26.86 20.93 0.17
N PRO A 3 -27.48 21.35 1.29
CA PRO A 3 -26.87 21.44 2.62
C PRO A 3 -26.54 20.08 3.27
N LEU A 4 -27.05 18.97 2.70
CA LEU A 4 -26.93 17.62 3.27
C LEU A 4 -25.50 17.04 3.20
N PHE A 5 -24.68 17.48 2.24
CA PHE A 5 -23.30 16.99 2.09
C PHE A 5 -22.41 17.43 3.24
N ARG A 6 -22.56 18.68 3.70
CA ARG A 6 -21.80 19.24 4.83
C ARG A 6 -22.14 18.51 6.14
N GLN A 7 -23.40 18.14 6.33
CA GLN A 7 -23.87 17.48 7.56
C GLN A 7 -23.43 16.02 7.65
N ARG A 8 -23.39 15.29 6.52
CA ARG A 8 -22.81 13.94 6.44
C ARG A 8 -21.30 13.98 6.70
N LEU A 9 -20.59 14.91 6.07
CA LEU A 9 -19.13 15.06 6.25
C LEU A 9 -18.76 15.42 7.70
N GLN A 10 -19.52 16.34 8.33
CA GLN A 10 -19.30 16.73 9.74
C GLN A 10 -19.50 15.56 10.72
N ARG A 11 -20.50 14.70 10.50
CA ARG A 11 -20.71 13.51 11.33
C ARG A 11 -19.58 12.49 11.15
N SER A 12 -19.15 12.27 9.91
CA SER A 12 -18.02 11.37 9.62
C SER A 12 -16.73 11.86 10.26
N VAL A 13 -16.44 13.17 10.22
CA VAL A 13 -15.25 13.76 10.86
C VAL A 13 -15.35 13.66 12.39
N ALA A 14 -16.50 13.95 12.99
CA ALA A 14 -16.69 13.84 14.44
C ALA A 14 -16.50 12.39 14.94
N GLN A 15 -17.03 11.41 14.20
CA GLN A 15 -16.86 10.00 14.52
C GLN A 15 -15.40 9.55 14.37
N TRP A 16 -14.71 10.04 13.34
CA TRP A 16 -13.29 9.76 13.16
C TRP A 16 -12.45 10.30 14.32
N VAL A 17 -12.68 11.56 14.75
CA VAL A 17 -11.97 12.16 15.89
C VAL A 17 -12.20 11.35 17.16
N LEU A 18 -13.43 10.90 17.42
CA LEU A 18 -13.74 10.10 18.60
C LEU A 18 -12.99 8.76 18.60
N HIS A 19 -13.01 8.02 17.48
CA HIS A 19 -12.28 6.76 17.37
C HIS A 19 -10.77 6.94 17.54
N VAL A 20 -10.20 8.03 17.01
CA VAL A 20 -8.77 8.33 17.17
C VAL A 20 -8.45 8.61 18.65
N ILE A 21 -9.26 9.41 19.33
CA ILE A 21 -9.07 9.71 20.76
C ILE A 21 -9.20 8.43 21.60
N GLU A 22 -10.22 7.62 21.37
CA GLU A 22 -10.45 6.37 22.08
C GLU A 22 -9.26 5.41 21.93
N ARG A 23 -8.76 5.25 20.70
CA ARG A 23 -7.61 4.38 20.42
C ARG A 23 -6.34 4.86 21.13
N VAL A 24 -6.07 6.17 21.13
CA VAL A 24 -4.91 6.75 21.80
C VAL A 24 -5.01 6.57 23.32
N LEU A 25 -6.21 6.71 23.89
CA LEU A 25 -6.43 6.50 25.33
C LEU A 25 -6.26 5.03 25.76
N ILE A 26 -6.57 4.06 24.88
CA ILE A 26 -6.46 2.63 25.18
C ILE A 26 -5.01 2.14 25.01
N LEU A 27 -4.32 2.57 23.95
CA LEU A 27 -3.00 2.07 23.56
C LEU A 27 -1.83 2.95 24.03
N GLY A 28 -2.12 4.11 24.62
CA GLY A 28 -1.08 5.00 25.17
C GLY A 28 -0.41 4.37 26.38
N GLU A 29 0.86 3.97 26.24
CA GLU A 29 1.66 3.41 27.32
C GLU A 29 2.06 4.45 28.40
N GLY A 30 1.84 5.74 28.11
CA GLY A 30 2.23 6.86 28.97
C GLY A 30 1.05 7.50 29.71
N THR A 31 1.27 7.84 30.98
CA THR A 31 0.38 8.71 31.77
C THR A 31 0.66 10.22 31.55
N GLY A 32 1.49 10.56 30.56
CA GLY A 32 1.92 11.92 30.24
C GLY A 32 1.18 12.52 29.04
N ASP A 33 1.68 13.66 28.55
CA ASP A 33 1.11 14.35 27.39
C ASP A 33 1.19 13.49 26.12
N ILE A 34 0.09 13.40 25.37
CA ILE A 34 0.01 12.69 24.10
C ILE A 34 0.91 13.38 23.07
N SER A 35 1.95 12.68 22.61
CA SER A 35 2.82 13.18 21.55
C SER A 35 2.28 12.85 20.15
N ALA A 36 2.62 13.64 19.13
CA ALA A 36 2.16 13.42 17.75
C ALA A 36 2.55 12.05 17.15
N ARG A 37 3.52 11.36 17.76
CA ARG A 37 3.96 10.02 17.36
C ARG A 37 2.99 8.92 17.78
N GLU A 38 2.16 9.18 18.80
CA GLU A 38 1.16 8.25 19.32
C GLU A 38 -0.15 8.28 18.52
N LEU A 39 -0.33 9.29 17.67
CA LEU A 39 -1.47 9.36 16.78
C LEU A 39 -1.39 8.24 15.72
N PRO A 40 -2.53 7.62 15.37
CA PRO A 40 -2.63 6.71 14.24
C PRO A 40 -2.06 7.37 12.98
N GLN A 41 -0.89 6.92 12.54
CA GLN A 41 -0.37 7.33 11.25
C GLN A 41 -1.21 6.62 10.18
N ASP A 42 -1.73 7.35 9.19
CA ASP A 42 -2.49 6.80 8.04
C ASP A 42 -1.64 5.89 7.11
N THR A 43 -0.52 5.38 7.61
CA THR A 43 0.49 4.67 6.84
C THR A 43 0.61 3.22 7.27
N ALA A 44 0.11 2.36 6.37
CA ALA A 44 0.56 1.00 6.15
C ALA A 44 0.26 -0.01 7.29
N PRO A 45 0.27 -1.33 7.00
CA PRO A 45 -0.15 -2.35 7.94
C PRO A 45 0.71 -2.27 9.20
N THR A 46 0.05 -2.04 10.33
CA THR A 46 0.69 -2.10 11.64
C THR A 46 1.20 -3.52 11.82
N ALA A 47 2.51 -3.68 11.98
CA ALA A 47 3.02 -4.88 12.62
C ALA A 47 2.48 -4.88 14.05
N ASP A 48 1.91 -5.99 14.52
CA ASP A 48 1.64 -6.14 15.94
C ASP A 48 2.96 -6.14 16.75
N GLU A 49 2.86 -6.08 18.07
CA GLU A 49 4.02 -6.05 18.99
C GLU A 49 4.94 -7.28 18.81
N GLU A 50 4.46 -8.33 18.14
CA GLU A 50 5.17 -9.55 17.78
C GLU A 50 5.82 -9.49 16.38
N GLY A 51 5.77 -8.34 15.70
CA GLY A 51 6.35 -8.14 14.38
C GLY A 51 5.57 -8.81 13.25
N ARG A 52 4.33 -9.27 13.48
CA ARG A 52 3.46 -9.80 12.43
C ARG A 52 2.82 -8.65 11.69
N VAL A 53 3.21 -8.52 10.42
CA VAL A 53 2.54 -7.64 9.47
C VAL A 53 1.07 -8.06 9.38
N VAL A 54 0.16 -7.22 9.87
CA VAL A 54 -1.28 -7.41 9.68
C VAL A 54 -1.56 -7.23 8.20
N LEU A 55 -1.64 -8.34 7.46
CA LEU A 55 -2.00 -8.30 6.04
C LEU A 55 -3.34 -7.56 5.91
N SER A 56 -3.41 -6.59 4.98
CA SER A 56 -4.64 -5.86 4.68
C SER A 56 -5.80 -6.84 4.58
N GLY A 57 -6.94 -6.55 5.22
CA GLY A 57 -8.05 -7.51 5.35
C GLY A 57 -8.52 -8.12 4.03
N THR A 58 -8.26 -7.46 2.91
CA THR A 58 -8.50 -7.96 1.55
C THR A 58 -7.59 -9.13 1.16
N LEU A 59 -6.31 -9.11 1.53
CA LEU A 59 -5.36 -10.21 1.27
C LEU A 59 -5.68 -11.45 2.11
N ALA A 60 -6.23 -11.26 3.32
CA ALA A 60 -6.57 -12.35 4.24
C ALA A 60 -7.77 -13.19 3.75
N THR A 61 -8.63 -12.62 2.90
CA THR A 61 -9.80 -13.31 2.33
C THR A 61 -9.55 -13.95 0.97
N MET A 62 -8.38 -13.70 0.36
CA MET A 62 -8.02 -14.23 -0.96
C MET A 62 -7.38 -15.63 -0.85
N PRO A 63 -7.52 -16.49 -1.87
CA PRO A 63 -6.73 -17.71 -1.99
C PRO A 63 -5.22 -17.41 -1.94
N LEU A 64 -4.43 -18.29 -1.30
CA LEU A 64 -2.98 -18.10 -1.10
C LEU A 64 -2.22 -17.75 -2.38
N ARG A 65 -2.65 -18.32 -3.52
CA ARG A 65 -2.06 -18.03 -4.82
C ARG A 65 -2.25 -16.56 -5.20
N GLU A 66 -3.48 -16.06 -5.11
CA GLU A 66 -3.82 -14.68 -5.46
C GLU A 66 -3.18 -13.68 -4.48
N ALA A 67 -3.18 -13.99 -3.19
CA ALA A 67 -2.51 -13.18 -2.19
C ALA A 67 -1.00 -13.05 -2.47
N ARG A 68 -0.34 -14.15 -2.88
CA ARG A 68 1.08 -14.13 -3.27
C ARG A 68 1.30 -13.27 -4.50
N GLU A 69 0.48 -13.44 -5.54
CA GLU A 69 0.58 -12.66 -6.78
C GLU A 69 0.37 -11.16 -6.51
N ALA A 70 -0.60 -10.80 -5.65
CA ALA A 70 -0.86 -9.42 -5.24
C ALA A 70 0.33 -8.82 -4.46
N PHE A 71 0.87 -9.55 -3.48
CA PHE A 71 2.05 -9.13 -2.74
C PHE A 71 3.27 -8.94 -3.65
N GLU A 72 3.57 -9.92 -4.50
CA GLU A 72 4.70 -9.86 -5.43
C GLU A 72 4.60 -8.66 -6.37
N ARG A 73 3.38 -8.37 -6.86
CA ARG A 73 3.10 -7.22 -7.71
C ARG A 73 3.44 -5.90 -7.01
N GLU A 74 2.89 -5.67 -5.82
CA GLU A 74 3.15 -4.43 -5.06
C GLU A 74 4.63 -4.31 -4.65
N TYR A 75 5.22 -5.41 -4.22
CA TYR A 75 6.63 -5.46 -3.85
C TYR A 75 7.53 -5.05 -5.02
N LEU A 76 7.36 -5.69 -6.19
CA LEU A 76 8.18 -5.38 -7.36
C LEU A 76 7.95 -3.96 -7.88
N LEU A 77 6.71 -3.48 -7.88
CA LEU A 77 6.40 -2.10 -8.27
C LEU A 77 7.14 -1.09 -7.37
N THR A 78 7.08 -1.30 -6.06
CA THR A 78 7.77 -0.45 -5.07
C THR A 78 9.28 -0.48 -5.26
N GLN A 79 9.87 -1.67 -5.44
CA GLN A 79 11.32 -1.79 -5.63
C GLN A 79 11.78 -1.16 -6.95
N ILE A 80 11.04 -1.35 -8.04
CA ILE A 80 11.40 -0.74 -9.33
C ILE A 80 11.37 0.78 -9.23
N ASN A 81 10.34 1.34 -8.60
CA ASN A 81 10.24 2.79 -8.38
C ASN A 81 11.36 3.31 -7.47
N ARG A 82 11.73 2.56 -6.43
CA ARG A 82 12.89 2.88 -5.56
C ARG A 82 14.20 2.97 -6.34
N PHE A 83 14.40 2.13 -7.35
CA PHE A 83 15.59 2.17 -8.21
C PHE A 83 15.43 3.05 -9.45
N GLY A 84 14.43 3.94 -9.49
CA GLY A 84 14.19 4.86 -10.60
C GLY A 84 13.93 4.15 -11.92
N GLY A 85 13.25 3.00 -11.87
CA GLY A 85 12.89 2.20 -13.05
C GLY A 85 14.06 1.42 -13.67
N ASN A 86 15.19 1.30 -12.98
CA ASN A 86 16.32 0.48 -13.43
C ASN A 86 16.07 -1.00 -13.11
N ILE A 87 15.65 -1.75 -14.13
CA ILE A 87 15.31 -3.18 -14.02
C ILE A 87 16.53 -4.02 -13.66
N SER A 88 17.71 -3.70 -14.20
CA SER A 88 18.93 -4.46 -13.91
C SER A 88 19.33 -4.34 -12.44
N ARG A 89 19.30 -3.11 -11.90
CA ARG A 89 19.61 -2.87 -10.48
C ARG A 89 18.56 -3.51 -9.56
N THR A 90 17.29 -3.44 -9.95
CA THR A 90 16.20 -4.10 -9.23
C THR A 90 16.42 -5.62 -9.21
N ALA A 91 16.70 -6.24 -10.37
CA ALA A 91 16.94 -7.67 -10.51
C ALA A 91 18.08 -8.16 -9.59
N SER A 92 19.20 -7.44 -9.57
CA SER A 92 20.31 -7.73 -8.66
C SER A 92 19.91 -7.65 -7.19
N PHE A 93 19.10 -6.64 -6.81
CA PHE A 93 18.64 -6.47 -5.43
C PHE A 93 17.65 -7.55 -4.99
N VAL A 94 16.69 -7.90 -5.84
CA VAL A 94 15.70 -8.97 -5.53
C VAL A 94 16.28 -10.38 -5.68
N GLY A 95 17.54 -10.51 -6.13
CA GLY A 95 18.19 -11.81 -6.34
C GLY A 95 17.64 -12.58 -7.54
N MET A 96 17.09 -11.88 -8.54
CA MET A 96 16.53 -12.49 -9.75
C MET A 96 17.42 -12.21 -10.96
N GLU A 97 17.51 -13.20 -11.84
CA GLU A 97 18.00 -13.02 -13.21
C GLU A 97 17.17 -11.95 -13.94
N ARG A 98 17.81 -11.03 -14.66
CA ARG A 98 17.12 -9.92 -15.36
C ARG A 98 16.05 -10.44 -16.32
N SER A 99 16.34 -11.52 -17.03
CA SER A 99 15.43 -12.18 -17.97
C SER A 99 14.20 -12.77 -17.25
N ALA A 100 14.40 -13.35 -16.07
CA ALA A 100 13.33 -13.89 -15.23
C ALA A 100 12.44 -12.79 -14.66
N LEU A 101 13.04 -11.68 -14.19
CA LEU A 101 12.30 -10.54 -13.68
C LEU A 101 11.37 -9.94 -14.76
N HIS A 102 11.87 -9.76 -15.98
CA HIS A 102 11.05 -9.26 -17.09
C HIS A 102 9.84 -10.15 -17.38
N ARG A 103 10.01 -11.49 -17.40
CA ARG A 103 8.91 -12.43 -17.57
C ARG A 103 7.90 -12.34 -16.42
N LYS A 104 8.39 -12.21 -15.19
CA LYS A 104 7.57 -12.11 -13.98
C LYS A 104 6.74 -10.82 -13.95
N LEU A 105 7.32 -9.69 -14.37
CA LEU A 105 6.59 -8.42 -14.48
C LEU A 105 5.46 -8.50 -15.50
N LYS A 106 5.71 -9.13 -16.66
CA LYS A 106 4.69 -9.34 -17.69
C LYS A 106 3.53 -10.22 -17.19
N SER A 107 3.82 -11.31 -16.46
CA SER A 107 2.76 -12.15 -15.89
C SER A 107 1.95 -11.46 -14.79
N LEU A 108 2.54 -10.50 -14.09
CA LEU A 108 1.88 -9.75 -13.01
C LEU A 108 1.17 -8.47 -13.48
N GLY A 109 1.26 -8.14 -14.79
CA GLY A 109 0.69 -6.92 -15.36
C GLY A 109 1.45 -5.64 -14.99
N VAL A 110 2.74 -5.74 -14.65
CA VAL A 110 3.58 -4.59 -14.27
C VAL A 110 4.36 -4.12 -15.50
N VAL A 111 4.10 -2.89 -15.93
CA VAL A 111 4.77 -2.27 -17.08
C VAL A 111 5.66 -1.13 -16.60
N THR A 112 6.86 -1.04 -17.16
CA THR A 112 7.81 0.03 -16.85
C THR A 112 8.00 0.88 -18.10
N SER A 113 7.49 2.12 -18.10
CA SER A 113 7.73 3.06 -19.20
C SER A 113 8.63 4.21 -18.80
N SER A 114 9.29 4.75 -19.82
CA SER A 114 10.17 5.90 -19.72
C SER A 114 9.41 7.11 -20.22
N LYS A 115 8.82 7.91 -19.32
CA LYS A 115 8.20 9.19 -19.67
C LYS A 115 8.94 10.32 -18.95
N ALA A 116 9.54 11.22 -19.73
CA ALA A 116 10.17 12.46 -19.25
C ALA A 116 11.28 12.28 -18.18
N GLY A 117 12.31 11.49 -18.48
CA GLY A 117 13.56 11.46 -17.68
C GLY A 117 13.53 10.66 -16.38
N SER A 118 12.34 10.25 -15.91
CA SER A 118 12.17 9.31 -14.80
C SER A 118 11.44 8.06 -15.29
N ARG A 119 12.00 6.87 -15.08
CA ARG A 119 11.34 5.60 -15.40
C ARG A 119 10.51 5.18 -14.19
N VAL A 120 9.20 5.03 -14.38
CA VAL A 120 8.25 4.65 -13.32
C VAL A 120 7.55 3.36 -13.74
N ALA A 121 7.41 2.43 -12.79
CA ALA A 121 6.63 1.22 -12.92
C ALA A 121 5.18 1.50 -12.52
N TYR A 122 4.26 1.03 -13.35
CA TYR A 122 2.82 1.11 -13.13
C TYR A 122 2.16 -0.22 -13.46
N LEU A 123 0.95 -0.40 -12.96
CA LEU A 123 0.11 -1.54 -13.29
C LEU A 123 -0.59 -1.23 -14.61
N GLU A 124 -0.60 -2.21 -15.51
CA GLU A 124 -1.44 -2.17 -16.70
C GLU A 124 -2.86 -2.53 -16.24
N GLU A 125 -3.71 -1.53 -16.00
CA GLU A 125 -5.14 -1.77 -15.86
C GLU A 125 -5.66 -2.30 -17.20
N GLY A 126 -5.95 -3.59 -17.24
CA GLY A 126 -6.56 -4.24 -18.38
C GLY A 126 -7.85 -3.51 -18.77
N ALA A 127 -7.89 -3.07 -20.02
CA ALA A 127 -9.07 -2.68 -20.76
C ALA A 127 -10.07 -3.86 -20.85
N GLU A 128 -10.79 -4.14 -19.76
CA GLU A 128 -11.87 -5.13 -19.71
C GLU A 128 -13.14 -4.51 -19.09
N ALA A 129 -13.61 -3.42 -19.72
CA ALA A 129 -14.92 -2.82 -19.50
C ALA A 129 -15.50 -2.32 -20.84
N ALA A 130 -15.51 -3.18 -21.85
CA ALA A 130 -16.30 -2.97 -23.06
C ALA A 130 -16.45 -4.31 -23.82
N SER A 131 -17.41 -5.12 -23.40
CA SER A 131 -18.20 -5.93 -24.32
C SER A 131 -19.58 -6.20 -23.75
#